data_AF-A0ABD2TJA3-F1
#
_entry.id   AF-A0ABD2TJA3-F1
#
_cell.length_a   1.000
_cell.length_b   1.000
_cell.length_c   1.000
_cell.angle_alpha   90.00
_cell.angle_beta   90.00
_cell.angle_gamma   90.00
#
_symmetry.space_group_name_H-M   'P 1'
#
loop_
_entity.id
_entity.type
_entity.pdbx_description
1 polymer ?
#
loop_
_entity_poly.entity_id
_entity_poly.type
_entity_poly.pdbx_seq_one_letter_code
_entity_poly.pdbx_strand_id
1 'polypeptide(L)'
;MMSCGLATHYSLSERLPLVEEQLGKLMTDDPSVIGNCLAKFEDVVHLDQMSVFQRIEILNKCFSNETMEEIIDSLDENLTSRDPETEFLSVKVKQPKQQMPGAFQH
;
A
#
# COMPACT_ATOMS: atom_id res chain seq x y z
N MET A 1 -2.87 -3.89 -0.24
CA MET A 1 -2.31 -4.30 1.06
C MET A 1 -1.28 -5.40 0.90
N MET A 2 -1.62 -6.54 0.27
CA MET A 2 -0.64 -7.62 0.04
C MET A 2 0.55 -7.18 -0.84
N SER A 3 0.33 -6.71 -2.07
CA SER A 3 1.43 -6.34 -2.99
C SER A 3 2.36 -5.24 -2.48
N CYS A 4 1.88 -4.41 -1.54
CA CYS A 4 2.66 -3.33 -0.93
C CYS A 4 3.14 -3.65 0.49
N GLY A 5 3.08 -4.91 0.92
CA GLY A 5 3.65 -5.38 2.20
C GLY A 5 2.90 -4.93 3.46
N LEU A 6 1.69 -4.40 3.34
CA LEU A 6 0.87 -3.97 4.48
C LEU A 6 0.09 -5.12 5.15
N ALA A 7 -0.13 -6.21 4.42
CA ALA A 7 -0.77 -7.41 4.95
C ALA A 7 0.17 -8.61 4.76
N THR A 8 0.15 -9.53 5.72
CA THR A 8 1.03 -10.71 5.73
C THR A 8 0.40 -11.91 5.02
N HIS A 9 -0.93 -12.05 5.07
CA HIS A 9 -1.68 -13.15 4.48
C HIS A 9 -2.96 -12.61 3.82
N TYR A 10 -3.48 -13.34 2.83
CA TYR A 10 -4.75 -13.04 2.19
C TYR A 10 -5.61 -14.30 2.10
N SER A 11 -6.86 -14.17 2.54
CA SER A 11 -7.87 -15.23 2.43
C SER A 11 -9.22 -14.62 2.09
N LEU A 12 -10.04 -15.36 1.37
CA LEU A 12 -11.44 -15.01 1.15
C LEU A 12 -12.21 -14.97 2.47
N SER A 13 -13.15 -14.04 2.59
CA SER A 13 -13.96 -13.86 3.82
C SER A 13 -14.71 -15.13 4.24
N GLU A 14 -15.08 -15.97 3.28
CA GLU A 14 -15.75 -17.26 3.51
C GLU A 14 -14.88 -18.25 4.31
N ARG A 15 -13.55 -18.09 4.28
CA ARG A 15 -12.60 -18.92 5.04
C ARG A 15 -12.35 -18.41 6.45
N LEU A 16 -12.77 -17.19 6.79
CA LEU A 16 -12.50 -16.60 8.11
C LEU A 16 -13.02 -17.47 9.27
N PRO A 17 -14.24 -18.04 9.25
CA PRO A 17 -14.69 -18.92 10.33
C PRO A 17 -13.78 -20.14 10.53
N LEU A 18 -13.25 -20.70 9.44
CA LEU A 18 -12.33 -21.84 9.49
C LEU A 18 -10.95 -21.43 10.02
N VAL A 19 -10.45 -20.26 9.62
CA VAL A 19 -9.20 -19.70 10.14
C VAL A 19 -9.31 -19.48 11.66
N GLU A 20 -10.38 -18.85 12.12
CA GLU A 20 -10.64 -18.61 13.54
C GLU A 20 -10.71 -19.91 14.34
N GLU A 21 -11.42 -20.92 13.84
CA GLU A 21 -11.52 -22.23 14.49
C GLU A 21 -10.13 -22.90 14.65
N GLN A 22 -9.29 -22.84 13.62
CA GLN A 22 -7.98 -23.49 13.63
C GLN A 22 -6.98 -22.74 14.51
N LEU A 23 -7.00 -21.41 14.48
CA LEU A 23 -6.24 -20.58 15.40
C LEU A 23 -6.67 -20.79 16.86
N GLY A 24 -7.97 -20.92 17.13
CA GLY A 24 -8.46 -21.16 18.49
C GLY A 24 -8.04 -22.51 19.10
N LYS A 25 -7.66 -23.49 18.27
CA LYS A 25 -7.17 -24.80 18.71
C LYS A 25 -5.66 -24.84 18.94
N LEU A 26 -4.92 -23.84 18.46
CA LEU A 26 -3.47 -23.75 18.62
C LEU A 26 -3.14 -23.35 20.06
N MET A 27 -2.48 -24.25 20.79
CA MET A 27 -1.98 -24.01 22.15
C MET A 27 -0.49 -23.65 22.09
N THR A 28 -0.15 -22.58 21.38
CA THR A 28 1.23 -22.13 21.17
C THR A 28 1.31 -20.62 20.97
N ASP A 29 2.39 -20.01 21.46
CA ASP A 29 2.73 -18.61 21.24
C ASP A 29 3.84 -18.44 20.18
N ASP A 30 4.28 -19.53 19.54
CA ASP A 30 5.32 -19.48 18.50
C ASP A 30 4.77 -18.83 17.21
N PRO A 31 5.27 -17.64 16.81
CA PRO A 31 4.81 -16.95 15.61
C PRO A 31 4.99 -17.77 14.33
N SER A 32 5.98 -18.66 14.29
CA SER A 32 6.26 -19.53 13.15
C SER A 32 5.16 -20.56 12.96
N VAL A 33 4.64 -21.12 14.06
CA VAL A 33 3.54 -22.08 14.01
C VAL A 33 2.23 -21.39 13.64
N ILE A 34 1.98 -20.19 14.17
CA ILE A 34 0.81 -19.37 13.82
C ILE A 34 0.86 -18.96 12.34
N GLY A 35 2.00 -18.47 11.86
CA GLY A 35 2.20 -18.12 10.45
C GLY A 35 1.97 -19.31 9.52
N ASN A 36 2.52 -20.48 9.86
CA ASN A 36 2.28 -21.71 9.09
C ASN A 36 0.81 -22.16 9.13
N CYS A 37 0.05 -21.83 10.18
CA CYS A 37 -1.38 -22.08 10.21
C CYS A 37 -2.13 -21.16 9.24
N LEU A 38 -1.84 -19.86 9.28
CA LEU A 38 -2.45 -18.86 8.39
C LEU A 38 -2.15 -19.16 6.92
N ALA A 39 -0.91 -19.54 6.60
CA ALA A 39 -0.47 -19.88 5.24
C ALA A 39 -1.30 -21.00 4.58
N LYS A 40 -1.89 -21.91 5.37
CA LYS A 40 -2.76 -22.99 4.83
C LYS A 40 -4.06 -22.48 4.24
N PHE A 41 -4.49 -21.28 4.63
CA PHE A 41 -5.73 -20.68 4.19
C PHE A 41 -5.51 -19.58 3.17
N GLU A 42 -4.27 -19.35 2.74
CA GLU A 42 -3.97 -18.36 1.72
C GLU A 42 -4.67 -18.68 0.41
N ASP A 43 -5.21 -17.63 -0.20
CA ASP A 43 -5.76 -17.67 -1.54
C ASP A 43 -4.75 -17.04 -2.50
N VAL A 44 -4.46 -17.74 -3.60
CA VAL A 44 -3.59 -17.23 -4.65
C VAL A 44 -4.34 -16.11 -5.37
N VAL A 45 -3.91 -14.87 -5.16
CA VAL A 45 -4.38 -13.72 -5.92
C VAL A 45 -3.28 -13.24 -6.84
N HIS A 46 -3.56 -13.24 -8.13
CA HIS A 46 -2.74 -12.53 -9.09
C HIS A 46 -3.09 -11.04 -9.02
N LEU A 47 -2.52 -10.36 -8.02
CA LEU A 47 -2.58 -8.92 -7.99
C LEU A 47 -1.74 -8.39 -9.15
N ASP A 48 -2.17 -7.31 -9.78
CA ASP A 48 -1.36 -6.57 -10.74
C ASP A 48 -0.24 -5.86 -9.98
N GLN A 49 0.75 -6.67 -9.58
CA GLN A 49 1.88 -6.24 -8.77
C GLN A 49 2.70 -5.19 -9.52
N MET A 50 2.80 -5.34 -10.84
CA MET A 50 3.54 -4.40 -11.70
C MET A 50 2.97 -2.99 -11.59
N SER A 51 1.64 -2.82 -11.74
CA SER A 51 1.06 -1.48 -11.63
C SER A 51 1.14 -0.88 -10.23
N VAL A 52 1.08 -1.70 -9.18
CA VAL A 52 1.26 -1.20 -7.80
C VAL A 52 2.71 -0.80 -7.53
N PHE A 53 3.68 -1.60 -7.96
CA PHE A 53 5.11 -1.29 -7.79
C PHE A 53 5.51 -0.03 -8.55
N GLN A 54 5.09 0.11 -9.81
CA GLN A 54 5.33 1.33 -10.61
C GLN A 54 4.80 2.58 -9.90
N ARG A 55 3.57 2.52 -9.36
CA ARG A 55 2.99 3.65 -8.62
C ARG A 55 3.76 3.98 -7.34
N ILE A 56 4.26 2.97 -6.62
CA ILE A 56 5.08 3.15 -5.43
C ILE A 56 6.43 3.77 -5.80
N GLU A 57 7.06 3.36 -6.90
CA GLU A 57 8.32 3.96 -7.38
C GLU A 57 8.16 5.44 -7.72
N ILE A 58 7.07 5.79 -8.43
CA ILE A 58 6.75 7.18 -8.75
C ILE A 58 6.55 7.99 -7.46
N LEU A 59 5.78 7.47 -6.50
CA LEU A 59 5.58 8.13 -5.21
C LEU A 59 6.90 8.27 -4.44
N ASN A 60 7.71 7.22 -4.35
CA ASN A 60 9.00 7.27 -3.67
C ASN A 60 9.91 8.32 -4.29
N LYS A 61 9.91 8.46 -5.62
CA LYS A 61 10.66 9.52 -6.30
C LYS A 61 10.17 10.91 -5.88
N CYS A 62 8.87 11.19 -5.96
CA CYS A 62 8.32 12.49 -5.55
C CYS A 62 8.57 12.81 -4.06
N PHE A 63 8.38 11.84 -3.17
CA PHE A 63 8.50 12.01 -1.72
C PHE A 63 9.94 11.87 -1.19
N SER A 64 10.90 11.57 -2.05
CA SER A 64 12.33 11.56 -1.69
C SER A 64 13.00 12.94 -1.76
N ASN A 65 12.31 13.95 -2.29
CA ASN A 65 12.80 15.33 -2.33
C ASN A 65 12.88 15.93 -0.91
N GLU A 66 13.79 16.90 -0.72
CA GLU A 66 14.13 17.42 0.61
C GLU A 66 13.10 18.43 1.12
N THR A 67 12.48 19.20 0.22
CA THR A 67 11.54 20.28 0.56
C THR A 67 10.11 20.00 0.09
N MET A 68 9.14 20.62 0.77
CA MET A 68 7.73 20.48 0.43
C MET A 68 7.40 21.04 -0.96
N GLU A 69 8.08 22.12 -1.35
CA GLU A 69 7.98 22.77 -2.66
C GLU A 69 8.45 21.81 -3.75
N GLU A 70 9.62 21.21 -3.60
CA GLU A 70 10.15 20.23 -4.56
C GLU A 70 9.28 18.96 -4.64
N ILE A 71 8.67 18.53 -3.52
CA ILE A 71 7.71 17.42 -3.52
C ILE A 71 6.47 17.80 -4.35
N ILE A 72 5.91 19.01 -4.16
CA ILE A 72 4.76 19.48 -4.95
C ILE A 72 5.13 19.60 -6.43
N ASP A 73 6.24 20.24 -6.75
CA ASP A 73 6.67 20.46 -8.13
C ASP A 73 6.86 19.11 -8.85
N SER A 74 7.51 18.15 -8.18
CA SER A 74 7.68 16.80 -8.73
C SER A 74 6.35 16.06 -8.92
N LEU A 75 5.38 16.24 -8.01
CA LEU A 75 4.03 15.68 -8.19
C LEU A 75 3.32 16.31 -9.40
N ASP A 76 3.39 17.63 -9.54
CA ASP A 76 2.73 18.38 -10.63
C ASP A 76 3.37 18.09 -12.01
N GLU A 77 4.69 17.85 -12.08
CA GLU A 77 5.38 17.39 -13.29
C GLU A 77 4.87 16.01 -13.75
N ASN A 78 4.77 15.04 -12.85
CA ASN A 78 4.29 13.70 -13.16
C ASN A 78 2.79 13.67 -13.49
N LEU A 79 2.01 14.67 -13.05
CA LEU A 79 0.61 14.87 -13.45
C LEU A 79 0.47 15.36 -14.89
N THR A 80 1.44 16.12 -15.38
CA THR A 80 1.37 16.80 -16.68
C THR A 80 1.92 15.95 -17.82
N SER A 81 2.80 14.99 -17.51
CA SER A 81 3.09 13.89 -18.43
C SER A 81 1.80 13.11 -18.65
N ARG A 82 1.27 13.06 -19.88
CA ARG A 82 0.06 12.30 -20.28
C ARG A 82 0.23 10.78 -20.18
N ASP A 83 0.95 10.32 -19.18
CA ASP A 83 1.18 8.92 -18.91
C ASP A 83 -0.05 8.34 -18.20
N PRO A 84 -0.74 7.34 -18.77
CA PRO A 84 -1.83 6.66 -18.06
C PRO A 84 -1.39 6.05 -16.72
N GLU A 85 -0.09 5.76 -16.54
CA GLU A 85 0.44 5.27 -15.27
C GLU A 85 0.44 6.34 -14.17
N THR A 86 0.36 7.64 -14.48
CA THR A 86 0.36 8.74 -13.50
C THR A 86 -1.03 9.29 -13.16
N GLU A 87 -2.09 8.78 -13.78
CA GLU A 87 -3.48 9.21 -13.55
C GLU A 87 -3.86 9.18 -12.04
N PHE A 88 -3.32 8.20 -11.30
CA PHE A 88 -3.56 8.03 -9.86
C PHE A 88 -3.10 9.22 -8.99
N LEU A 89 -2.15 10.03 -9.47
CA LEU A 89 -1.65 11.21 -8.77
C LEU A 89 -2.71 12.33 -8.74
N SER A 90 -3.62 12.37 -9.73
CA SER A 90 -4.60 13.47 -9.91
C SER A 90 -5.58 13.58 -8.74
N VAL A 91 -5.79 12.47 -8.02
CA VAL A 91 -6.70 12.38 -6.87
C VAL A 91 -6.07 12.98 -5.60
N LYS A 92 -4.74 13.16 -5.53
CA LYS A 92 -4.04 13.33 -4.24
C LYS A 92 -3.34 14.66 -4.01
N VAL A 93 -3.07 15.53 -5.00
CA VAL A 93 -2.43 16.84 -4.73
C VAL A 93 -3.31 17.82 -3.94
N LYS A 94 -4.64 17.63 -3.96
CA LYS A 94 -5.57 18.46 -3.17
C LYS A 94 -5.52 18.19 -1.66
N GLN A 95 -5.12 17.00 -1.21
CA GLN A 95 -5.13 16.63 0.21
C GLN A 95 -3.94 17.23 1.00
N PRO A 96 -2.68 17.14 0.56
CA PRO A 96 -1.54 17.75 1.25
C PRO A 96 -1.74 19.24 1.52
N LYS A 97 -2.24 19.99 0.52
CA LYS A 97 -2.55 21.43 0.63
C LYS A 97 -3.65 21.74 1.66
N GLN A 98 -4.57 20.81 1.93
CA GLN A 98 -5.62 20.95 2.94
C GLN A 98 -5.17 20.52 4.35
N GLN A 99 -4.34 19.48 4.44
CA GLN A 99 -3.88 18.94 5.72
C GLN A 99 -2.77 19.77 6.37
N MET A 100 -1.94 20.48 5.60
CA MET A 100 -0.80 21.23 6.14
C MET A 100 -0.73 22.67 5.61
N PRO A 101 -1.72 23.53 5.91
CA PRO A 101 -1.75 24.90 5.38
C PRO A 101 -0.56 25.78 5.79
N GLY A 102 0.13 25.45 6.90
CA GLY A 102 1.31 26.20 7.39
C GLY A 102 2.66 25.63 6.95
N ALA A 103 2.71 24.45 6.33
CA ALA A 103 3.96 23.84 5.86
C ALA A 103 4.41 24.36 4.47
N PHE A 104 3.53 25.09 3.78
CA PHE A 104 3.75 25.65 2.44
C PHE A 104 3.80 27.18 2.45
N GLN A 105 3.97 27.79 3.62
CA GLN A 105 4.18 29.23 3.77
C GLN A 105 5.65 29.47 4.11
N HIS A 106 6.54 29.36 3.12
CA HIS A 106 7.78 30.12 3.11
C HIS A 106 8.30 30.34 1.70
#